data_AF-A0A381IAH8-F1
#
_entry.id   AF-A0A381IAH8-F1
#
_cell.length_a   1.000
_cell.length_b   1.000
_cell.length_c   1.000
_cell.angle_alpha   90.00
_cell.angle_beta   90.00
_cell.angle_gamma   90.00
#
_symmetry.space_group_name_H-M   'P 1'
#
loop_
_entity.id
_entity.type
_entity.pdbx_description
1 polymer ?
#
loop_
_entity_poly.entity_id
_entity_poly.type
_entity_poly.pdbx_seq_one_letter_code
_entity_poly.pdbx_strand_id
1 'polypeptide(L)'
;MVVNLTPSSLSRILRNPAYVKANDEILDYLKNSGMDVVGTPDRKCGILTYAKNTSNSIAAIAKHHGVIEPEIWLEVQNQLDKNRDKTPRISTGKTALLSGLIKCGKCGSNMRIYL
;
A
#
# COMPACT_ATOMS: atom_id res chain seq x y z
N MET A 1 -16.36 -1.81 -22.77
CA MET A 1 -15.35 -0.90 -22.19
C MET A 1 -14.38 -1.76 -21.40
N VAL A 2 -13.13 -1.93 -21.87
CA VAL A 2 -12.11 -2.72 -21.15
C VAL A 2 -11.35 -1.76 -20.24
N VAL A 3 -11.54 -1.88 -18.93
CA VAL A 3 -10.79 -1.09 -17.95
C VAL A 3 -9.37 -1.67 -17.88
N ASN A 4 -8.40 -0.94 -18.42
CA ASN A 4 -6.99 -1.35 -18.35
C ASN A 4 -6.43 -0.97 -16.96
N LEU A 5 -6.46 -1.91 -16.01
CA LEU A 5 -5.96 -1.72 -14.66
C LEU A 5 -4.46 -2.04 -14.60
N THR A 6 -3.64 -1.01 -14.46
CA THR A 6 -2.21 -1.18 -14.18
C THR A 6 -1.99 -1.67 -12.74
N PRO A 7 -0.86 -2.33 -12.43
CA PRO A 7 -0.55 -2.75 -11.05
C PRO A 7 -0.54 -1.60 -10.04
N SER A 8 -0.11 -0.39 -10.43
CA SER A 8 -0.14 0.80 -9.58
C SER A 8 -1.56 1.29 -9.34
N SER A 9 -2.42 1.30 -10.37
CA SER A 9 -3.85 1.59 -10.24
C SER A 9 -4.53 0.60 -9.28
N LEU A 10 -4.24 -0.70 -9.42
CA LEU A 10 -4.79 -1.74 -8.56
C LEU A 10 -4.32 -1.57 -7.10
N SER A 11 -3.03 -1.32 -6.89
CA SER A 11 -2.48 -1.04 -5.55
C SER A 11 -3.19 0.15 -4.89
N ARG A 12 -3.46 1.22 -5.64
CA ARG A 12 -4.18 2.40 -5.11
C ARG A 12 -5.62 2.10 -4.72
N ILE A 13 -6.29 1.21 -5.46
CA ILE A 13 -7.65 0.75 -5.16
C ILE A 13 -7.63 -0.10 -3.88
N LEU A 14 -6.73 -1.08 -3.79
CA LEU A 14 -6.62 -1.99 -2.64
C LEU A 14 -6.21 -1.26 -1.35
N ARG A 15 -5.41 -0.19 -1.45
CA ARG A 15 -5.03 0.65 -0.29
C ARG A 15 -6.10 1.67 0.12
N ASN A 16 -7.24 1.74 -0.56
CA ASN A 16 -8.27 2.73 -0.23
C ASN A 16 -9.17 2.22 0.91
N PRO A 17 -9.20 2.88 2.08
CA PRO A 17 -10.05 2.47 3.20
C PRO A 17 -11.52 2.87 3.02
N ALA A 18 -11.88 3.53 1.90
CA ALA A 18 -13.28 3.79 1.58
C ALA A 18 -14.12 2.50 1.45
N TYR A 19 -13.51 1.36 1.15
CA TYR A 19 -14.23 0.11 0.94
C TYR A 19 -14.37 -0.75 2.18
N VAL A 20 -13.61 -0.52 3.24
CA VAL A 20 -13.59 -1.37 4.44
C VAL A 20 -14.55 -0.85 5.51
N LYS A 21 -15.24 -1.75 6.21
CA LYS A 21 -16.05 -1.39 7.39
C LYS A 21 -15.14 -0.93 8.53
N ALA A 22 -15.50 0.17 9.18
CA ALA A 22 -14.72 0.72 10.29
C ALA A 22 -14.84 -0.16 11.54
N ASN A 23 -13.72 -0.71 11.99
CA ASN A 23 -13.56 -1.35 13.29
C ASN A 23 -12.33 -0.76 14.00
N ASP A 24 -12.13 -1.10 15.27
CA ASP A 24 -11.01 -0.60 16.07
C ASP A 24 -9.64 -0.96 15.44
N GLU A 25 -9.49 -2.18 14.93
CA GLU A 25 -8.24 -2.66 14.34
C GLU A 25 -7.83 -1.88 13.08
N ILE A 26 -8.79 -1.49 12.25
CA ILE A 26 -8.56 -0.65 11.06
C ILE A 26 -8.13 0.75 11.48
N LEU A 27 -8.79 1.33 12.49
CA LEU A 27 -8.42 2.63 13.01
C LEU A 27 -6.99 2.60 13.58
N ASP A 28 -6.62 1.56 14.30
CA ASP A 28 -5.27 1.38 14.83
C ASP A 28 -4.23 1.18 13.72
N TYR A 29 -4.55 0.41 12.67
CA TYR A 29 -3.70 0.30 11.48
C TYR A 29 -3.45 1.67 10.82
N LEU A 30 -4.50 2.48 10.66
CA LEU A 30 -4.39 3.81 10.04
C LEU A 30 -3.62 4.80 10.93
N LYS A 31 -3.80 4.75 12.25
CA LYS A 31 -2.99 5.52 13.22
C LYS A 31 -1.52 5.14 13.13
N ASN A 32 -1.21 3.84 13.13
CA ASN A 32 0.16 3.32 13.01
C ASN A 32 0.81 3.68 11.67
N SER A 33 0.01 3.97 10.64
CA SER A 33 0.46 4.47 9.34
C SER A 33 0.70 5.98 9.32
N GLY A 34 0.54 6.68 10.45
CA GLY A 34 0.80 8.12 10.61
C GLY A 34 -0.41 9.02 10.28
N MET A 35 -1.63 8.49 10.28
CA MET A 35 -2.85 9.28 10.07
C MET A 35 -3.52 9.63 11.40
N ASP A 36 -4.10 10.83 11.49
CA ASP A 36 -5.01 11.17 12.58
C ASP A 36 -6.38 10.57 12.32
N VAL A 37 -6.97 9.91 13.31
CA VAL A 37 -8.18 9.11 13.13
C VAL A 37 -9.34 9.70 13.93
N VAL A 38 -10.45 9.96 13.22
CA VAL A 38 -11.61 10.67 13.77
C VAL A 38 -12.89 9.85 13.59
N GLY A 39 -13.62 9.64 14.69
CA GLY A 39 -14.92 8.97 14.72
C GLY A 39 -14.94 7.73 15.59
N THR A 40 -16.15 7.19 15.79
CA THR A 40 -16.39 5.96 16.56
C THR A 40 -16.74 4.81 15.61
N PRO A 41 -16.03 3.67 15.64
CA PRO A 41 -16.28 2.54 14.74
C PRO A 41 -17.67 1.93 15.00
N ASP A 42 -18.40 1.66 13.92
CA ASP A 42 -19.75 1.10 13.96
C ASP A 42 -19.86 -0.25 13.24
N ARG A 43 -18.74 -0.76 12.71
CA ARG A 43 -18.63 -1.98 11.88
C ARG A 43 -19.55 -1.97 10.64
N LYS A 44 -19.94 -0.80 10.16
CA LYS A 44 -20.84 -0.64 9.00
C LYS A 44 -20.34 0.41 8.02
N CYS A 45 -19.95 1.58 8.52
CA CYS A 45 -19.52 2.69 7.70
C CYS A 45 -18.09 2.49 7.18
N GLY A 46 -17.81 3.06 6.00
CA GLY A 46 -16.48 3.13 5.44
C GLY A 46 -15.64 4.27 6.01
N ILE A 47 -14.41 4.44 5.51
CA ILE A 47 -13.50 5.48 5.99
C ILE A 47 -13.08 6.39 4.84
N LEU A 48 -13.15 7.70 5.05
CA LEU A 48 -12.64 8.70 4.13
C LEU A 48 -11.34 9.29 4.64
N THR A 49 -10.42 9.48 3.73
CA THR A 49 -9.07 9.98 4.01
C THR A 49 -8.87 11.33 3.32
N TYR A 50 -8.36 12.31 4.06
CA TYR A 50 -8.07 13.65 3.55
C TYR A 50 -6.58 13.98 3.68
N ALA A 51 -6.07 14.84 2.80
CA ALA A 51 -4.69 15.32 2.82
C ALA A 51 -3.59 14.23 2.83
N LYS A 52 -3.75 13.17 2.02
CA LYS A 52 -2.88 11.96 1.96
C LYS A 52 -1.37 12.18 1.78
N ASN A 53 -0.91 13.40 1.51
CA ASN A 53 0.50 13.72 1.21
C ASN A 53 1.05 14.85 2.09
N THR A 54 0.38 15.20 3.18
CA THR A 54 0.86 16.20 4.15
C THR A 54 1.03 15.56 5.53
N SER A 55 1.70 16.27 6.43
CA SER A 55 1.86 15.87 7.84
C SER A 55 0.52 15.72 8.58
N ASN A 56 -0.59 16.19 8.00
CA ASN A 56 -1.89 16.27 8.63
C ASN A 56 -2.90 15.37 7.90
N SER A 57 -2.48 14.16 7.51
CA SER A 57 -3.39 13.19 6.89
C SER A 57 -4.42 12.73 7.92
N ILE A 58 -5.70 12.84 7.57
CA ILE A 58 -6.82 12.48 8.45
C ILE A 58 -7.56 11.30 7.84
N ALA A 59 -7.93 10.31 8.65
CA ALA A 59 -8.86 9.25 8.32
C ALA A 59 -10.11 9.38 9.21
N ALA A 60 -11.23 9.73 8.61
CA ALA A 60 -12.50 9.92 9.30
C ALA A 60 -13.50 8.86 8.90
N ILE A 61 -14.27 8.36 9.87
CA ILE A 61 -15.39 7.46 9.58
C ILE A 61 -16.44 8.24 8.77
N ALA A 62 -16.82 7.65 7.65
CA ALA A 62 -17.70 8.25 6.67
C ALA A 62 -19.16 7.89 6.93
N LYS A 63 -20.06 8.41 6.09
CA LYS A 63 -21.50 8.09 6.14
C LYS A 63 -21.90 6.94 5.20
N HIS A 64 -21.03 6.57 4.25
CA HIS A 64 -21.31 5.49 3.31
C HIS A 64 -20.96 4.13 3.92
N HIS A 65 -21.58 3.06 3.42
CA HIS A 65 -21.32 1.72 3.92
C HIS A 65 -20.01 1.16 3.35
N GLY A 66 -19.20 0.55 4.22
CA GLY A 66 -18.09 -0.30 3.83
C GLY A 66 -18.62 -1.64 3.30
N VAL A 67 -18.00 -2.15 2.24
CA VAL A 67 -18.39 -3.39 1.57
C VAL A 67 -17.51 -4.56 2.00
N ILE A 68 -16.25 -4.29 2.36
CA ILE A 68 -15.23 -5.29 2.69
C ILE A 68 -15.17 -5.45 4.21
N GLU A 69 -15.10 -6.71 4.67
CA GLU A 69 -14.87 -7.01 6.08
C GLU A 69 -13.47 -6.58 6.54
N PRO A 70 -13.31 -6.08 7.78
CA PRO A 70 -12.04 -5.57 8.28
C PRO A 70 -10.88 -6.55 8.16
N GLU A 71 -11.11 -7.82 8.49
CA GLU A 71 -10.10 -8.86 8.55
C GLU A 71 -9.48 -9.12 7.17
N ILE A 72 -10.34 -9.18 6.14
CA ILE A 72 -9.94 -9.38 4.74
C ILE A 72 -9.10 -8.19 4.27
N TRP A 73 -9.54 -6.97 4.56
CA TRP A 73 -8.84 -5.77 4.10
C TRP A 73 -7.47 -5.62 4.78
N LEU A 74 -7.37 -5.92 6.09
CA LEU A 74 -6.11 -5.93 6.84
C LEU A 74 -5.14 -6.99 6.31
N GLU A 75 -5.62 -8.18 5.97
CA GLU A 75 -4.78 -9.21 5.37
C GLU A 75 -4.15 -8.71 4.06
N VAL A 76 -4.96 -8.07 3.20
CA VAL A 76 -4.47 -7.46 1.95
C VAL A 76 -3.44 -6.37 2.23
N GLN A 77 -3.67 -5.48 3.21
CA GLN A 77 -2.68 -4.45 3.55
C GLN A 77 -1.36 -5.06 4.02
N ASN A 78 -1.42 -6.07 4.89
CA ASN A 78 -0.24 -6.80 5.35
C ASN A 78 0.55 -7.42 4.19
N GLN A 79 -0.13 -7.98 3.19
CA GLN A 79 0.53 -8.50 1.99
C GLN A 79 1.19 -7.38 1.16
N LEU A 80 0.50 -6.24 0.97
CA LEU A 80 1.03 -5.10 0.24
C LEU A 80 2.22 -4.45 0.94
N ASP A 81 2.19 -4.37 2.27
CA ASP A 81 3.26 -3.79 3.08
C ASP A 81 4.49 -4.69 3.10
N LYS A 82 4.33 -6.02 3.23
CA LYS A 82 5.43 -7.00 3.05
C LYS A 82 6.06 -6.94 1.66
N ASN A 83 5.29 -6.56 0.64
CA ASN A 83 5.77 -6.47 -0.74
C ASN A 83 6.34 -5.09 -1.09
N ARG A 84 6.20 -4.08 -0.21
CA ARG A 84 6.67 -2.71 -0.46
C ARG A 84 8.15 -2.66 -0.82
N ASP A 85 8.97 -3.39 -0.08
CA ASP A 85 10.42 -3.35 -0.20
C ASP A 85 10.97 -4.32 -1.26
N LYS A 86 10.09 -5.07 -1.95
CA LYS A 86 10.45 -5.95 -3.08
C LYS A 86 10.58 -5.20 -4.40
N THR A 87 10.46 -3.86 -4.37
CA THR A 87 10.59 -2.96 -5.51
C THR A 87 11.85 -2.10 -5.33
N PRO A 88 12.73 -1.97 -6.33
CA PRO A 88 12.61 -2.54 -7.67
C PRO A 88 12.75 -4.07 -7.66
N ARG A 89 12.23 -4.69 -8.71
CA ARG A 89 12.44 -6.11 -9.04
C ARG A 89 13.93 -6.35 -9.32
N ILE A 90 14.74 -6.36 -8.26
CA ILE A 90 16.16 -6.68 -8.32
C ILE A 90 16.26 -8.15 -8.75
N SER A 91 17.21 -8.47 -9.64
CA SER A 91 17.57 -9.87 -9.97
C SER A 91 16.54 -10.70 -10.78
N THR A 92 15.38 -10.18 -11.19
CA THR A 92 14.38 -10.97 -11.96
C THR A 92 14.48 -10.88 -13.50
N GLY A 93 15.52 -10.24 -14.04
CA GLY A 93 15.74 -10.15 -15.49
C GLY A 93 16.36 -11.44 -16.06
N LYS A 94 15.86 -11.95 -17.19
CA LYS A 94 16.36 -13.17 -17.86
C LYS A 94 17.84 -13.08 -18.26
N THR A 95 18.30 -11.87 -18.59
CA THR A 95 19.64 -11.62 -19.13
C THR A 95 20.67 -11.28 -18.05
N ALA A 96 20.22 -10.85 -16.86
CA ALA A 96 21.10 -10.25 -15.85
C ALA A 96 20.61 -10.59 -14.43
N LEU A 97 20.67 -11.89 -14.08
CA LEU A 97 20.16 -12.41 -12.81
C LEU A 97 20.74 -11.72 -11.58
N LEU A 98 21.97 -11.20 -11.63
CA LEU A 98 22.60 -10.53 -10.49
C LEU A 98 22.68 -9.00 -10.66
N SER A 99 21.94 -8.45 -11.63
CA SER A 99 21.88 -7.01 -11.87
C SER A 99 21.32 -6.28 -10.65
N GLY A 100 22.05 -5.27 -10.19
CA GLY A 100 21.72 -4.51 -8.99
C GLY A 100 22.17 -5.14 -7.67
N LEU A 101 22.63 -6.41 -7.68
CA LEU A 101 23.22 -7.08 -6.50
C LEU A 101 24.75 -7.02 -6.51
N ILE A 102 25.37 -7.16 -7.69
CA ILE A 102 26.83 -7.11 -7.82
C ILE A 102 27.32 -5.65 -7.80
N LYS A 103 28.33 -5.39 -6.97
CA LYS A 103 29.03 -4.11 -6.83
C LYS A 103 30.47 -4.25 -7.33
N CYS A 104 31.02 -3.22 -7.95
CA CYS A 104 32.43 -3.17 -8.31
C CYS A 104 33.29 -3.04 -7.05
N GLY A 105 34.24 -3.97 -6.83
CA GLY A 105 35.15 -3.92 -5.67
C GLY A 105 36.11 -2.72 -5.66
N LYS A 106 36.27 -2.01 -6.79
CA LYS A 106 37.14 -0.81 -6.89
C LYS A 106 36.40 0.50 -6.66
N CYS A 107 35.20 0.67 -7.22
CA CYS A 107 34.47 1.94 -7.19
C CYS A 107 33.13 1.88 -6.45
N GLY A 108 32.68 0.71 -5.99
CA GLY A 108 31.42 0.54 -5.26
C GLY A 108 30.14 0.68 -6.10
N SER A 109 30.25 1.04 -7.38
CA SER A 109 29.10 1.17 -8.28
C SER A 109 28.46 -0.18 -8.60
N ASN A 110 27.14 -0.18 -8.84
CA ASN A 110 26.43 -1.37 -9.30
C ASN A 110 26.92 -1.78 -10.69
N MET A 111 27.22 -3.06 -10.87
CA MET A 111 27.62 -3.60 -12.17
C MET A 111 26.38 -3.79 -13.05
N ARG A 112 26.41 -3.24 -14.27
CA ARG A 112 25.32 -3.31 -15.24
C ARG A 112 25.77 -4.11 -16.46
N ILE A 113 24.87 -4.88 -17.05
CA ILE A 113 25.09 -5.51 -18.34
C ILE A 113 24.74 -4.47 -19.41
N TYR A 114 25.65 -4.25 -20.34
CA TYR A 114 25.37 -3.51 -21.57
C TYR A 114 24.87 -4.53 -22.60
N LEU A 115 23.62 -4.39 -23.04
CA LEU A 115 23.05 -5.15 -24.16
C LEU A 115 23.01 -4.23 -25.37
#